data_AF-A0A8T4RXG9-F1
#
_entry.id   AF-A0A8T4RXG9-F1
#
_cell.length_a   1.000
_cell.length_b   1.000
_cell.length_c   1.000
_cell.angle_alpha   90.00
_cell.angle_beta   90.00
_cell.angle_gamma   90.00
#
_symmetry.space_group_name_H-M   'P 1'
#
loop_
_entity.id
_entity.type
_entity.pdbx_description
1 polymer ?
#
loop_
_entity_poly.entity_id
_entity_poly.type
_entity_poly.pdbx_seq_one_letter_code
_entity_poly.pdbx_strand_id
1 'polypeptide(L)'
;MAKKAQAAIFIILGIVILIVGSLLFYTNSLSVEDAKQDAQTANEVPLQLEPINGFFESCLKEAAEEAVVLAGFQGGFVEPIAGFPLLKASFSDIHMWKYEESKLYSPILKNLAANQISIYVGNKIPQCAASVKKQFPFAEFGSNADAVTTIGQDEVSTSILYDISIKSGGDTFTKSQHLIKVPVRLGYIMDSAEKIIDRQIEDVDKVDLAYLSSFDFSASAIMSDDEEVMFKIVDVKSKIGGEPYIFLFAEKYNLAQTGNDYAPMLQLIGDVNAAVGQPFSMKVGASDTNEDIVKFSSSSDLFDISSDGTISFTPASQDIGLHFATITVEDSQGLQDTQVMKIEVA
;
A
#
# COMPACT_ATOMS: atom_id res chain seq x y z
N MET A 1 -56.30 -47.47 21.05
CA MET A 1 -56.27 -47.23 19.58
C MET A 1 -55.35 -46.06 19.24
N ALA A 2 -54.03 -46.19 19.43
CA ALA A 2 -53.09 -45.05 19.27
C ALA A 2 -51.83 -45.36 18.43
N LYS A 3 -51.70 -46.56 17.84
CA LYS A 3 -50.53 -46.95 17.02
C LYS A 3 -50.78 -46.93 15.50
N LYS A 4 -52.03 -46.76 15.04
CA LYS A 4 -52.38 -46.70 13.61
C LYS A 4 -52.46 -45.28 13.04
N ALA A 5 -52.57 -44.25 13.89
CA ALA A 5 -52.61 -42.84 13.48
C ALA A 5 -51.21 -42.28 13.14
N GLN A 6 -50.15 -42.82 13.76
CA GLN A 6 -48.78 -42.37 13.53
C GLN A 6 -48.28 -42.72 12.12
N ALA A 7 -48.63 -43.91 11.61
CA ALA A 7 -48.25 -44.33 10.26
C ALA A 7 -48.93 -43.48 9.16
N ALA A 8 -50.17 -43.03 9.37
CA ALA A 8 -50.87 -42.17 8.42
C ALA A 8 -50.22 -40.79 8.29
N ILE A 9 -49.69 -40.23 9.39
CA ILE A 9 -49.00 -38.94 9.38
C ILE A 9 -47.71 -39.01 8.55
N PHE A 10 -46.92 -40.07 8.70
CA PHE A 10 -45.69 -40.23 7.90
C PHE A 10 -45.95 -40.43 6.41
N ILE A 11 -47.05 -41.11 6.05
CA ILE A 11 -47.45 -41.28 4.64
C ILE A 11 -47.87 -39.93 4.03
N ILE A 12 -48.66 -39.14 4.76
CA ILE A 12 -49.08 -37.81 4.29
C ILE A 12 -47.87 -36.88 4.16
N LEU A 13 -46.95 -36.91 5.12
CA LEU A 13 -45.74 -36.08 5.09
C LEU A 13 -44.82 -36.44 3.91
N GLY A 14 -44.69 -37.73 3.59
CA GLY A 14 -43.93 -38.20 2.42
C GLY A 14 -44.53 -37.73 1.09
N ILE A 15 -45.87 -37.75 0.97
CA ILE A 15 -46.57 -37.27 -0.23
C ILE A 15 -46.39 -35.75 -0.40
N VAL A 16 -46.48 -34.98 0.71
CA VAL A 16 -46.27 -33.53 0.67
C VAL A 16 -44.83 -33.19 0.25
N ILE A 17 -43.83 -33.90 0.76
CA ILE A 17 -42.42 -33.70 0.37
C ILE A 17 -42.22 -34.03 -1.12
N LEU A 18 -42.83 -35.09 -1.64
CA LEU A 18 -42.74 -35.44 -3.06
C LEU A 18 -43.38 -34.37 -3.96
N ILE A 19 -44.54 -33.82 -3.57
CA ILE A 19 -45.21 -32.76 -4.33
C ILE A 19 -44.37 -31.47 -4.32
N VAL A 20 -43.84 -31.07 -3.16
CA VAL A 20 -42.99 -29.87 -3.06
C VAL A 20 -41.69 -30.06 -3.84
N GLY A 21 -41.06 -31.24 -3.75
CA GLY A 21 -39.84 -31.55 -4.50
C GLY A 21 -40.06 -31.57 -6.01
N SER A 22 -41.17 -32.12 -6.48
CA SER A 22 -41.52 -32.11 -7.90
C SER A 22 -41.92 -30.72 -8.40
N LEU A 23 -42.56 -29.90 -7.58
CA LEU A 23 -42.86 -28.50 -7.91
C LEU A 23 -41.57 -27.66 -8.02
N LEU A 24 -40.64 -27.81 -7.07
CA LEU A 24 -39.33 -27.13 -7.10
C LEU A 24 -38.47 -27.58 -8.30
N PHE A 25 -38.52 -28.87 -8.63
CA PHE A 25 -37.83 -29.39 -9.82
C PHE A 25 -38.44 -28.83 -11.11
N TYR A 26 -39.78 -28.73 -11.17
CA TYR A 26 -40.50 -28.18 -12.33
C TYR A 26 -40.25 -26.68 -12.52
N THR A 27 -40.22 -25.88 -11.45
CA THR A 27 -39.87 -24.46 -11.53
C THR A 27 -38.40 -24.23 -11.92
N ASN A 28 -37.50 -25.14 -11.52
CA ASN A 28 -36.10 -25.09 -11.93
C ASN A 28 -35.86 -25.63 -13.35
N SER A 29 -36.72 -26.51 -13.89
CA SER A 29 -36.59 -26.98 -15.27
C SER A 29 -37.15 -25.97 -16.28
N LEU A 30 -38.21 -25.24 -15.92
CA LEU A 30 -38.80 -24.18 -16.77
C LEU A 30 -37.84 -23.00 -16.98
N SER A 31 -37.05 -22.63 -15.98
CA SER A 31 -36.06 -21.55 -16.09
C SER A 31 -34.80 -21.93 -16.90
N VAL A 32 -34.54 -23.22 -17.10
CA VAL A 32 -33.35 -23.71 -17.83
C VAL A 32 -33.58 -23.80 -19.34
N GLU A 33 -34.83 -23.96 -19.81
CA GLU A 33 -35.15 -23.91 -21.24
C GLU A 33 -35.19 -22.47 -21.77
N ASP A 34 -35.77 -21.53 -21.03
CA ASP A 34 -35.76 -20.10 -21.41
C ASP A 34 -34.35 -19.49 -21.32
N ALA A 35 -33.54 -19.88 -20.33
CA ALA A 35 -32.15 -19.39 -20.19
C ALA A 35 -31.19 -19.91 -21.29
N LYS A 36 -31.53 -20.98 -22.01
CA LYS A 36 -30.73 -21.46 -23.15
C LYS A 36 -31.03 -20.69 -24.43
N GLN A 37 -32.22 -20.11 -24.55
CA GLN A 37 -32.64 -19.41 -25.75
C GLN A 37 -32.10 -17.97 -25.78
N ASP A 38 -31.91 -17.35 -24.61
CA ASP A 38 -31.25 -16.03 -24.48
C ASP A 38 -29.71 -16.11 -24.61
N ALA A 39 -29.11 -17.29 -24.44
CA ALA A 39 -27.66 -17.49 -24.57
C ALA A 39 -27.15 -17.57 -26.02
N GLN A 40 -28.03 -17.64 -27.03
CA GLN A 40 -27.65 -17.75 -28.44
C GLN A 40 -27.65 -16.42 -29.22
N THR A 41 -27.93 -15.30 -28.55
CA THR A 41 -27.77 -13.93 -29.09
C THR A 41 -26.59 -13.18 -28.47
N ALA A 42 -25.58 -13.90 -27.97
CA ALA A 42 -24.27 -13.30 -27.79
C ALA A 42 -23.67 -13.13 -29.20
N ASN A 43 -23.57 -11.90 -29.69
CA ASN A 43 -22.72 -11.58 -30.84
C ASN A 43 -21.36 -12.25 -30.61
N GLU A 44 -21.06 -13.35 -31.32
CA GLU A 44 -19.72 -13.93 -31.30
C GLU A 44 -18.78 -12.83 -31.79
N VAL A 45 -18.00 -12.28 -30.85
CA VAL A 45 -16.96 -11.31 -31.16
C VAL A 45 -16.07 -11.95 -32.22
N PRO A 46 -15.89 -11.34 -33.41
CA PRO A 46 -15.11 -11.96 -34.45
C PRO A 46 -13.71 -12.26 -33.96
N LEU A 47 -13.16 -13.40 -34.41
CA LEU A 47 -11.77 -13.77 -34.13
C LEU A 47 -10.76 -12.66 -34.52
N GLN A 48 -11.16 -11.76 -35.41
CA GLN A 48 -10.38 -10.60 -35.87
C GLN A 48 -10.26 -9.48 -34.82
N LEU A 49 -11.18 -9.39 -33.85
CA LEU A 49 -11.16 -8.37 -32.80
C LEU A 49 -10.28 -8.78 -31.61
N GLU A 50 -10.03 -10.08 -31.42
CA GLU A 50 -9.23 -10.62 -30.31
C GLU A 50 -7.80 -10.03 -30.24
N PRO A 51 -7.01 -9.94 -31.33
CA PRO A 51 -5.66 -9.36 -31.26
C PRO A 51 -5.67 -7.86 -30.92
N ILE A 52 -6.72 -7.14 -31.32
CA ILE A 52 -6.88 -5.70 -31.10
C ILE A 52 -7.20 -5.46 -29.62
N ASN A 53 -8.15 -6.21 -29.08
CA ASN A 53 -8.51 -6.17 -27.67
C ASN A 53 -7.35 -6.60 -26.78
N GLY A 54 -6.65 -7.68 -27.13
CA GLY A 54 -5.49 -8.15 -26.37
C GLY A 54 -4.38 -7.10 -26.29
N PHE A 55 -4.10 -6.38 -27.37
CA PHE A 55 -3.13 -5.29 -27.36
C PHE A 55 -3.59 -4.11 -26.48
N PHE A 56 -4.87 -3.72 -26.60
CA PHE A 56 -5.46 -2.65 -25.81
C PHE A 56 -5.48 -2.99 -24.30
N GLU A 57 -5.96 -4.18 -23.94
CA GLU A 57 -6.02 -4.68 -22.58
C GLU A 57 -4.62 -4.85 -21.97
N SER A 58 -3.61 -5.23 -22.76
CA SER A 58 -2.23 -5.29 -22.28
C SER A 58 -1.68 -3.91 -21.90
N CYS A 59 -1.97 -2.87 -22.69
CA CYS A 59 -1.59 -1.49 -22.37
C CYS A 59 -2.27 -1.00 -21.08
N LEU A 60 -3.55 -1.32 -20.93
CA LEU A 60 -4.30 -0.96 -19.72
C LEU A 60 -3.87 -1.76 -18.49
N LYS A 61 -3.44 -3.01 -18.67
CA LYS A 61 -2.85 -3.84 -17.61
C LYS A 61 -1.58 -3.21 -17.05
N GLU A 62 -0.71 -2.70 -17.92
CA GLU A 62 0.48 -1.95 -17.52
C GLU A 62 0.09 -0.70 -16.71
N ALA A 63 -0.85 0.10 -17.21
CA ALA A 63 -1.36 1.27 -16.48
C ALA A 63 -1.97 0.94 -15.11
N ALA A 64 -2.70 -0.18 -15.00
CA ALA A 64 -3.30 -0.63 -13.75
C ALA A 64 -2.23 -1.13 -12.75
N GLU A 65 -1.22 -1.86 -13.24
CA GLU A 65 -0.08 -2.29 -12.44
C GLU A 65 0.73 -1.08 -11.93
N GLU A 66 1.00 -0.09 -12.79
CA GLU A 66 1.62 1.19 -12.40
C GLU A 66 0.85 1.88 -11.27
N ALA A 67 -0.47 2.06 -11.43
CA ALA A 67 -1.32 2.73 -10.44
C ALA A 67 -1.32 2.01 -9.09
N VAL A 68 -1.41 0.68 -9.11
CA VAL A 68 -1.37 -0.16 -7.92
C VAL A 68 -0.01 -0.07 -7.23
N VAL A 69 1.09 -0.08 -7.97
CA VAL A 69 2.44 0.12 -7.41
C VAL A 69 2.58 1.49 -6.75
N LEU A 70 2.14 2.56 -7.42
CA LEU A 70 2.12 3.91 -6.83
C LEU A 70 1.31 3.95 -5.54
N ALA A 71 0.11 3.35 -5.54
CA ALA A 71 -0.70 3.21 -4.34
C ALA A 71 0.04 2.49 -3.22
N GLY A 72 0.79 1.43 -3.52
CA GLY A 72 1.64 0.73 -2.56
C GLY A 72 2.70 1.63 -1.92
N PHE A 73 3.44 2.40 -2.70
CA PHE A 73 4.53 3.23 -2.19
C PHE A 73 4.09 4.51 -1.48
N GLN A 74 2.84 4.95 -1.66
CA GLN A 74 2.36 6.27 -1.22
C GLN A 74 1.30 6.22 -0.11
N GLY A 75 1.17 5.14 0.66
CA GLY A 75 0.15 5.07 1.71
C GLY A 75 -1.23 4.66 1.22
N GLY A 76 -1.33 3.89 0.13
CA GLY A 76 -2.58 3.39 -0.43
C GLY A 76 -3.20 4.26 -1.52
N PHE A 77 -2.52 5.31 -1.98
CA PHE A 77 -3.07 6.32 -2.89
C PHE A 77 -2.17 6.55 -4.09
N VAL A 78 -2.75 6.70 -5.29
CA VAL A 78 -1.98 7.00 -6.52
C VAL A 78 -1.48 8.44 -6.51
N GLU A 79 -2.20 9.36 -5.85
CA GLU A 79 -1.83 10.77 -5.73
C GLU A 79 -2.03 11.26 -4.29
N PRO A 80 -1.19 12.20 -3.80
CA PRO A 80 -1.41 12.89 -2.53
C PRO A 80 -2.82 13.47 -2.38
N ILE A 81 -3.46 13.21 -1.24
CA ILE A 81 -4.77 13.77 -0.91
C ILE A 81 -4.55 15.13 -0.25
N ALA A 82 -5.07 16.18 -0.88
CA ALA A 82 -4.93 17.54 -0.37
C ALA A 82 -5.49 17.67 1.05
N GLY A 83 -4.68 18.24 1.95
CA GLY A 83 -5.04 18.46 3.35
C GLY A 83 -4.86 17.26 4.27
N PHE A 84 -4.36 16.13 3.76
CA PHE A 84 -4.00 14.97 4.59
C PHE A 84 -2.51 15.00 4.94
N PRO A 85 -2.15 14.54 6.15
CA PRO A 85 -0.76 14.52 6.59
C PRO A 85 0.06 13.48 5.80
N LEU A 86 1.31 13.84 5.53
CA LEU A 86 2.25 13.06 4.73
C LEU A 86 3.58 12.96 5.49
N LEU A 87 4.13 11.76 5.52
CA LEU A 87 5.53 11.54 5.84
C LEU A 87 6.37 11.81 4.56
N LYS A 88 7.39 12.66 4.68
CA LYS A 88 8.29 13.02 3.58
C LYS A 88 9.50 12.07 3.56
N ALA A 89 9.45 11.03 2.72
CA ALA A 89 10.60 10.18 2.48
C ALA A 89 11.39 10.64 1.24
N SER A 90 12.66 10.25 1.16
CA SER A 90 13.55 10.63 0.04
C SER A 90 13.10 10.12 -1.33
N PHE A 91 12.26 9.09 -1.36
CA PHE A 91 11.78 8.43 -2.58
C PHE A 91 10.30 8.67 -2.89
N SER A 92 9.49 9.06 -1.90
CA SER A 92 8.05 9.25 -2.06
C SER A 92 7.44 10.01 -0.89
N ASP A 93 6.32 10.68 -1.14
CA ASP A 93 5.41 11.13 -0.09
C ASP A 93 4.52 9.96 0.33
N ILE A 94 4.43 9.68 1.64
CA ILE A 94 3.67 8.54 2.18
C ILE A 94 2.54 9.07 3.06
N HIS A 95 1.31 8.66 2.80
CA HIS A 95 0.18 9.10 3.64
C HIS A 95 0.27 8.54 5.05
N MET A 96 -0.01 9.43 6.01
CA MET A 96 -0.18 9.07 7.40
C MET A 96 -1.61 8.57 7.63
N TRP A 97 -1.72 7.29 7.98
CA TRP A 97 -3.00 6.63 8.31
C TRP A 97 -3.49 6.98 9.70
N LYS A 98 -2.56 7.40 10.57
CA LYS A 98 -2.82 7.98 11.88
C LYS A 98 -1.98 9.24 12.03
N TYR A 99 -2.59 10.30 12.53
CA TYR A 99 -1.91 11.55 12.85
C TYR A 99 -2.40 12.01 14.22
N GLU A 100 -1.52 11.89 15.22
CA GLU A 100 -1.86 12.11 16.62
C GLU A 100 -3.05 11.20 17.03
N GLU A 101 -4.16 11.80 17.47
CA GLU A 101 -5.40 11.10 17.84
C GLU A 101 -6.31 10.77 16.63
N SER A 102 -6.01 11.34 15.46
CA SER A 102 -6.86 11.18 14.28
C SER A 102 -6.47 9.94 13.49
N LYS A 103 -7.43 9.02 13.30
CA LYS A 103 -7.26 7.84 12.45
C LYS A 103 -8.06 7.99 11.16
N LEU A 104 -7.44 7.60 10.04
CA LEU A 104 -8.11 7.44 8.77
C LEU A 104 -8.83 6.08 8.70
N TYR A 105 -10.12 6.10 8.37
CA TYR A 105 -10.96 4.90 8.36
C TYR A 105 -10.83 4.11 7.04
N SER A 106 -10.48 2.82 7.13
CA SER A 106 -10.09 1.99 5.96
C SER A 106 -11.13 1.93 4.84
N PRO A 107 -12.44 1.75 5.09
CA PRO A 107 -13.44 1.78 4.02
C PRO A 107 -13.45 3.05 3.18
N ILE A 108 -13.25 4.21 3.80
CA ILE A 108 -13.16 5.49 3.08
C ILE A 108 -11.88 5.53 2.24
N LEU A 109 -10.76 5.09 2.83
CA LEU A 109 -9.48 5.04 2.13
C LEU A 109 -9.51 4.11 0.93
N LYS A 110 -10.10 2.92 1.05
CA LYS A 110 -10.26 1.97 -0.05
C LYS A 110 -11.06 2.54 -1.21
N ASN A 111 -12.17 3.23 -0.92
CA ASN A 111 -12.98 3.86 -1.96
C ASN A 111 -12.23 4.98 -2.67
N LEU A 112 -11.49 5.79 -1.92
CA LEU A 112 -10.69 6.88 -2.48
C LEU A 112 -9.50 6.35 -3.30
N ALA A 113 -8.81 5.33 -2.81
CA ALA A 113 -7.76 4.62 -3.52
C ALA A 113 -8.27 4.02 -4.84
N ALA A 114 -9.41 3.32 -4.79
CA ALA A 114 -10.04 2.75 -5.97
C ALA A 114 -10.43 3.83 -6.99
N ASN A 115 -10.96 4.97 -6.53
CA ASN A 115 -11.27 6.10 -7.39
C ASN A 115 -10.01 6.68 -8.06
N GLN A 116 -8.92 6.85 -7.32
CA GLN A 116 -7.66 7.34 -7.89
C GLN A 116 -7.07 6.37 -8.93
N ILE A 117 -7.10 5.05 -8.67
CA ILE A 117 -6.68 4.04 -9.66
C ILE A 117 -7.57 4.13 -10.91
N SER A 118 -8.88 4.31 -10.74
CA SER A 118 -9.84 4.49 -11.83
C SER A 118 -9.48 5.68 -12.72
N ILE A 119 -9.18 6.83 -12.10
CA ILE A 119 -8.75 8.04 -12.80
C ILE A 119 -7.43 7.81 -13.53
N TYR A 120 -6.45 7.17 -12.89
CA TYR A 120 -5.14 6.90 -13.49
C TYR A 120 -5.27 6.02 -14.74
N VAL A 121 -5.98 4.90 -14.64
CA VAL A 121 -6.22 3.99 -15.76
C VAL A 121 -7.06 4.67 -16.85
N GLY A 122 -8.10 5.41 -16.46
CA GLY A 122 -8.96 6.15 -17.38
C GLY A 122 -8.19 7.16 -18.24
N ASN A 123 -7.24 7.87 -17.64
CA ASN A 123 -6.37 8.83 -18.34
C ASN A 123 -5.42 8.17 -19.36
N LYS A 124 -5.16 6.87 -19.24
CA LYS A 124 -4.30 6.11 -20.16
C LYS A 124 -5.07 5.53 -21.35
N ILE A 125 -6.41 5.45 -21.28
CA ILE A 125 -7.26 4.90 -22.36
C ILE A 125 -7.01 5.57 -23.72
N PRO A 126 -6.99 6.92 -23.85
CA PRO A 126 -6.75 7.56 -25.16
C PRO A 126 -5.36 7.22 -25.74
N GLN A 127 -4.36 7.10 -24.89
CA GLN A 127 -2.99 6.75 -25.29
C GLN A 127 -2.89 5.29 -25.73
N CYS A 128 -3.55 4.37 -25.02
CA CYS A 128 -3.68 2.98 -25.43
C CYS A 128 -4.43 2.84 -26.76
N ALA A 129 -5.55 3.55 -26.93
CA ALA A 129 -6.31 3.57 -28.18
C ALA A 129 -5.48 4.10 -29.36
N ALA A 130 -4.72 5.18 -29.16
CA ALA A 130 -3.82 5.71 -30.19
C ALA A 130 -2.72 4.71 -30.58
N SER A 131 -2.18 3.98 -29.61
CA SER A 131 -1.18 2.93 -29.85
C SER A 131 -1.75 1.76 -30.65
N VAL A 132 -2.97 1.32 -30.32
CA VAL A 132 -3.70 0.32 -31.09
C VAL A 132 -3.98 0.84 -32.50
N LYS A 133 -4.44 2.08 -32.68
CA LYS A 133 -4.72 2.69 -34.00
C LYS A 133 -3.49 2.70 -34.90
N LYS A 134 -2.30 2.93 -34.33
CA LYS A 134 -1.03 2.89 -35.07
C LYS A 134 -0.72 1.49 -35.60
N GLN A 135 -1.00 0.45 -34.82
CA GLN A 135 -0.76 -0.95 -35.19
C GLN A 135 -1.89 -1.52 -36.08
N PHE A 136 -3.13 -1.06 -35.85
CA PHE A 136 -4.35 -1.51 -36.52
C PHE A 136 -5.14 -0.30 -37.06
N PRO A 137 -4.74 0.29 -38.21
CA PRO A 137 -5.32 1.53 -38.73
C PRO A 137 -6.82 1.45 -39.06
N PHE A 138 -7.36 0.24 -39.21
CA PHE A 138 -8.77 -0.02 -39.52
C PHE A 138 -9.66 -0.10 -38.27
N ALA A 139 -9.10 -0.15 -37.06
CA ALA A 139 -9.86 -0.11 -35.82
C ALA A 139 -10.46 1.29 -35.59
N GLU A 140 -11.73 1.34 -35.19
CA GLU A 140 -12.46 2.55 -34.78
C GLU A 140 -12.63 2.53 -33.26
N PHE A 141 -12.60 3.70 -32.63
CA PHE A 141 -12.61 3.84 -31.18
C PHE A 141 -13.67 4.83 -30.72
N GLY A 142 -14.30 4.53 -29.58
CA GLY A 142 -15.28 5.38 -28.93
C GLY A 142 -14.68 6.71 -28.45
N SER A 143 -15.55 7.71 -28.26
CA SER A 143 -15.17 9.03 -27.73
C SER A 143 -15.26 9.12 -26.21
N ASN A 144 -16.08 8.26 -25.59
CA ASN A 144 -16.31 8.25 -24.15
C ASN A 144 -15.65 7.01 -23.56
N ALA A 145 -14.89 7.23 -22.50
CA ALA A 145 -14.26 6.17 -21.74
C ALA A 145 -14.66 6.35 -20.27
N ASP A 146 -15.08 5.27 -19.65
CA ASP A 146 -15.28 5.21 -18.21
C ASP A 146 -14.48 4.04 -17.64
N ALA A 147 -13.88 4.25 -16.47
CA ALA A 147 -13.08 3.25 -15.79
C ALA A 147 -13.50 3.24 -14.33
N VAL A 148 -13.82 2.06 -13.81
CA VAL A 148 -14.26 1.87 -12.42
C VAL A 148 -13.46 0.72 -11.82
N THR A 149 -12.73 1.02 -10.76
CA THR A 149 -11.88 0.06 -10.04
C THR A 149 -12.57 -0.40 -8.77
N THR A 150 -12.45 -1.69 -8.50
CA THR A 150 -12.79 -2.32 -7.22
C THR A 150 -11.52 -2.91 -6.61
N ILE A 151 -11.25 -2.59 -5.34
CA ILE A 151 -10.17 -3.21 -4.57
C ILE A 151 -10.76 -4.40 -3.79
N GLY A 152 -10.52 -5.61 -4.30
CA GLY A 152 -10.87 -6.86 -3.62
C GLY A 152 -9.81 -7.32 -2.63
N GLN A 153 -10.09 -8.43 -1.95
CA GLN A 153 -9.16 -9.01 -0.97
C GLN A 153 -7.91 -9.60 -1.64
N ASP A 154 -8.07 -10.24 -2.80
CA ASP A 154 -6.99 -10.95 -3.51
C ASP A 154 -6.65 -10.39 -4.89
N GLU A 155 -7.46 -9.45 -5.40
CA GLU A 155 -7.23 -8.80 -6.69
C GLU A 155 -7.76 -7.36 -6.69
N VAL A 156 -7.16 -6.52 -7.53
CA VAL A 156 -7.70 -5.20 -7.93
C VAL A 156 -8.22 -5.34 -9.35
N SER A 157 -9.50 -5.00 -9.55
CA SER A 157 -10.21 -5.19 -10.81
C SER A 157 -10.74 -3.86 -11.34
N THR A 158 -10.34 -3.49 -12.55
CA THR A 158 -10.80 -2.28 -13.23
C THR A 158 -11.70 -2.65 -14.40
N SER A 159 -12.98 -2.30 -14.29
CA SER A 159 -13.97 -2.44 -15.37
C SER A 159 -13.96 -1.18 -16.22
N ILE A 160 -13.84 -1.34 -17.53
CA ILE A 160 -13.69 -0.24 -18.47
C ILE A 160 -14.79 -0.34 -19.52
N LEU A 161 -15.52 0.75 -19.70
CA LEU A 161 -16.50 0.93 -20.77
C LEU A 161 -15.88 1.80 -21.86
N TYR A 162 -15.44 1.16 -22.94
CA TYR A 162 -14.81 1.81 -24.08
C TYR A 162 -15.01 1.01 -25.36
N ASP A 163 -15.63 1.63 -26.36
CA ASP A 163 -15.95 0.95 -27.63
C ASP A 163 -14.69 0.80 -28.50
N ILE A 164 -14.41 -0.44 -28.91
CA ILE A 164 -13.46 -0.78 -29.96
C ILE A 164 -14.21 -1.52 -31.06
N SER A 165 -14.16 -0.99 -32.27
CA SER A 165 -14.92 -1.51 -33.41
C SER A 165 -14.06 -1.80 -34.64
N ILE A 166 -14.46 -2.80 -35.42
CA ILE A 166 -13.92 -3.06 -36.77
C ILE A 166 -15.05 -3.24 -37.76
N LYS A 167 -14.78 -2.90 -39.03
CA LYS A 167 -15.66 -3.20 -40.16
C LYS A 167 -15.11 -4.40 -40.93
N SER A 168 -15.93 -5.43 -41.13
CA SER A 168 -15.55 -6.63 -41.87
C SER A 168 -16.75 -7.17 -42.64
N GLY A 169 -16.63 -7.37 -43.96
CA GLY A 169 -17.71 -7.93 -44.78
C GLY A 169 -18.98 -7.08 -44.91
N GLY A 170 -18.97 -5.82 -44.47
CA GLY A 170 -20.16 -4.95 -44.42
C GLY A 170 -20.79 -4.84 -43.04
N ASP A 171 -20.42 -5.74 -42.13
CA ASP A 171 -20.84 -5.72 -40.73
C ASP A 171 -19.86 -4.91 -39.87
N THR A 172 -20.37 -4.33 -38.79
CA THR A 172 -19.57 -3.65 -37.76
C THR A 172 -19.62 -4.47 -36.48
N PHE A 173 -18.45 -4.79 -35.95
CA PHE A 173 -18.32 -5.55 -34.71
C PHE A 173 -17.70 -4.66 -33.65
N THR A 174 -18.26 -4.67 -32.44
CA THR A 174 -17.87 -3.79 -31.34
C THR A 174 -17.68 -4.59 -30.06
N LYS A 175 -16.59 -4.32 -29.33
CA LYS A 175 -16.42 -4.72 -27.92
C LYS A 175 -16.35 -3.45 -27.07
N SER A 176 -17.27 -3.34 -26.13
CA SER A 176 -17.42 -2.16 -25.26
C SER A 176 -16.88 -2.38 -23.84
N GLN A 177 -16.93 -3.61 -23.34
CA GLN A 177 -16.54 -3.93 -21.97
C GLN A 177 -15.18 -4.60 -21.94
N HIS A 178 -14.29 -4.05 -21.11
CA HIS A 178 -12.96 -4.60 -20.87
C HIS A 178 -12.77 -4.74 -19.36
N LEU A 179 -12.16 -5.84 -18.93
CA LEU A 179 -11.91 -6.11 -17.52
C LEU A 179 -10.42 -6.38 -17.31
N ILE A 180 -9.77 -5.48 -16.58
CA ILE A 180 -8.36 -5.59 -16.23
C ILE A 180 -8.25 -6.06 -14.79
N LYS A 181 -7.42 -7.08 -14.55
CA LYS A 181 -7.20 -7.66 -13.23
C LYS A 181 -5.72 -7.59 -12.88
N VAL A 182 -5.43 -7.04 -11.70
CA VAL A 182 -4.11 -7.03 -11.09
C VAL A 182 -4.17 -7.93 -9.85
N PRO A 183 -3.51 -9.11 -9.85
CA PRO A 183 -3.62 -10.11 -8.79
C PRO A 183 -2.77 -9.73 -7.57
N VAL A 184 -3.14 -8.62 -6.92
CA VAL A 184 -2.54 -8.18 -5.65
C VAL A 184 -3.58 -8.18 -4.55
N ARG A 185 -3.15 -8.56 -3.34
CA ARG A 185 -3.97 -8.60 -2.14
C ARG A 185 -4.14 -7.22 -1.48
N LEU A 186 -4.31 -6.16 -2.27
CA LEU A 186 -4.32 -4.78 -1.79
C LEU A 186 -5.41 -4.55 -0.74
N GLY A 187 -6.61 -5.11 -0.93
CA GLY A 187 -7.69 -4.98 0.04
C GLY A 187 -7.37 -5.64 1.39
N TYR A 188 -6.76 -6.82 1.37
CA TYR A 188 -6.32 -7.52 2.58
C TYR A 188 -5.18 -6.78 3.29
N ILE A 189 -4.22 -6.25 2.53
CA ILE A 189 -3.10 -5.46 3.07
C ILE A 189 -3.62 -4.18 3.73
N MET A 190 -4.54 -3.46 3.09
CA MET A 190 -5.15 -2.25 3.66
C MET A 190 -5.94 -2.54 4.94
N ASP A 191 -6.71 -3.64 4.99
CA ASP A 191 -7.39 -4.06 6.23
C ASP A 191 -6.41 -4.43 7.34
N SER A 192 -5.25 -5.00 6.97
CA SER A 192 -4.24 -5.40 7.94
C SER A 192 -3.45 -4.20 8.46
N ALA A 193 -3.13 -3.23 7.60
CA ALA A 193 -2.54 -1.96 8.00
C ALA A 193 -3.46 -1.22 8.99
N GLU A 194 -4.78 -1.23 8.77
CA GLU A 194 -5.74 -0.65 9.73
C GLU A 194 -5.65 -1.32 11.11
N LYS A 195 -5.54 -2.65 11.16
CA LYS A 195 -5.39 -3.39 12.41
C LYS A 195 -4.07 -3.11 13.13
N ILE A 196 -2.99 -2.88 12.36
CA ILE A 196 -1.70 -2.46 12.92
C ILE A 196 -1.88 -1.11 13.63
N ILE A 197 -2.52 -0.14 12.96
CA ILE A 197 -2.82 1.16 13.55
C ILE A 197 -3.74 1.04 14.78
N ASP A 198 -4.78 0.19 14.74
CA ASP A 198 -5.65 -0.04 15.90
C ASP A 198 -4.88 -0.58 17.10
N ARG A 199 -3.97 -1.53 16.86
CA ARG A 199 -3.12 -2.10 17.91
C ARG A 199 -2.21 -1.04 18.55
N GLN A 200 -1.72 -0.10 17.76
CA GLN A 200 -0.87 0.99 18.24
C GLN A 200 -1.62 2.11 18.95
N ILE A 201 -2.90 2.28 18.67
CA ILE A 201 -3.75 3.17 19.47
C ILE A 201 -3.95 2.60 20.89
N GLU A 202 -3.94 1.27 21.05
CA GLU A 202 -3.99 0.64 22.38
C GLU A 202 -2.68 0.85 23.17
N ASP A 203 -1.53 0.78 22.50
CA ASP A 203 -0.19 0.92 23.08
C ASP A 203 0.62 2.00 22.33
N VAL A 204 0.32 3.27 22.62
CA VAL A 204 0.79 4.47 21.88
C VAL A 204 2.32 4.60 21.79
N ASP A 205 3.05 4.07 22.77
CA ASP A 205 4.50 4.21 22.90
C ASP A 205 5.31 3.00 22.41
N LYS A 206 4.66 1.98 21.84
CA LYS A 206 5.30 0.71 21.49
C LYS A 206 4.82 0.14 20.16
N VAL A 207 5.77 -0.38 19.39
CA VAL A 207 5.47 -1.23 18.24
C VAL A 207 5.50 -2.71 18.68
N ASP A 208 4.34 -3.38 18.64
CA ASP A 208 4.23 -4.81 18.94
C ASP A 208 4.79 -5.66 17.78
N LEU A 209 6.11 -5.93 17.83
CA LEU A 209 6.80 -6.72 16.79
C LEU A 209 6.29 -8.17 16.70
N ALA A 210 5.79 -8.73 17.81
CA ALA A 210 5.19 -10.06 17.80
C ALA A 210 3.86 -10.05 17.03
N TYR A 211 3.06 -9.00 17.20
CA TYR A 211 1.85 -8.78 16.42
C TYR A 211 2.16 -8.59 14.93
N LEU A 212 3.16 -7.75 14.58
CA LEU A 212 3.59 -7.58 13.18
C LEU A 212 4.03 -8.90 12.53
N SER A 213 4.67 -9.78 13.30
CA SER A 213 5.13 -11.09 12.83
C SER A 213 4.02 -12.13 12.72
N SER A 214 2.80 -11.82 13.19
CA SER A 214 1.66 -12.75 13.15
C SER A 214 0.94 -12.80 11.79
N PHE A 215 1.17 -11.80 10.93
CA PHE A 215 0.59 -11.73 9.60
C PHE A 215 1.25 -12.71 8.62
N ASP A 216 0.57 -13.00 7.52
CA ASP A 216 1.09 -13.90 6.48
C ASP A 216 2.01 -13.22 5.45
N PHE A 217 2.31 -11.94 5.67
CA PHE A 217 3.27 -11.10 4.97
C PHE A 217 4.35 -10.60 5.93
N SER A 218 5.46 -10.07 5.40
CA SER A 218 6.48 -9.45 6.23
C SER A 218 6.10 -8.01 6.54
N ALA A 219 5.95 -7.66 7.82
CA ALA A 219 5.74 -6.28 8.27
C ALA A 219 6.90 -5.80 9.14
N SER A 220 7.37 -4.59 8.89
CA SER A 220 8.43 -3.94 9.68
C SER A 220 8.09 -2.48 9.93
N ALA A 221 8.43 -1.98 11.11
CA ALA A 221 8.39 -0.56 11.45
C ALA A 221 9.79 0.06 11.31
N ILE A 222 9.83 1.27 10.76
CA ILE A 222 11.03 2.08 10.57
C ILE A 222 10.73 3.45 11.18
N MET A 223 11.39 3.79 12.27
CA MET A 223 11.23 5.10 12.92
C MET A 223 11.93 6.15 12.05
N SER A 224 11.19 7.18 11.66
CA SER A 224 11.69 8.33 10.90
C SER A 224 12.03 9.50 11.82
N ASP A 225 11.32 9.59 12.95
CA ASP A 225 11.52 10.53 14.05
C ASP A 225 10.95 9.91 15.34
N ASP A 226 11.06 10.58 16.48
CA ASP A 226 10.54 10.17 17.79
C ASP A 226 9.04 9.85 17.73
N GLU A 227 8.30 10.63 16.95
CA GLU A 227 6.85 10.49 16.84
C GLU A 227 6.39 9.93 15.49
N GLU A 228 7.30 9.69 14.53
CA GLU A 228 6.94 9.31 13.17
C GLU A 228 7.43 7.90 12.83
N VAL A 229 6.47 7.01 12.56
CA VAL A 229 6.77 5.61 12.22
C VAL A 229 6.28 5.31 10.81
N MET A 230 7.18 4.80 9.98
CA MET A 230 6.86 4.26 8.67
C MET A 230 6.79 2.74 8.75
N PHE A 231 5.68 2.19 8.30
CA PHE A 231 5.51 0.76 8.11
C PHE A 231 5.82 0.35 6.69
N LYS A 232 6.46 -0.82 6.59
CA LYS A 232 6.67 -1.51 5.32
C LYS A 232 6.09 -2.91 5.41
N ILE A 233 5.12 -3.17 4.55
CA ILE A 233 4.57 -4.50 4.27
C ILE A 233 5.18 -5.01 2.97
N VAL A 234 5.73 -6.23 2.99
CA VAL A 234 6.19 -6.96 1.82
C VAL A 234 5.37 -8.23 1.69
N ASP A 235 4.51 -8.27 0.68
CA ASP A 235 3.67 -9.42 0.38
C ASP A 235 4.26 -10.27 -0.75
N VAL A 236 4.84 -11.42 -0.40
CA VAL A 236 5.43 -12.37 -1.37
C VAL A 236 4.39 -13.14 -2.18
N LYS A 237 3.12 -13.15 -1.78
CA LYS A 237 2.02 -13.80 -2.51
C LYS A 237 1.46 -12.93 -3.63
N SER A 238 1.61 -11.61 -3.52
CA SER A 238 1.27 -10.63 -4.55
C SER A 238 2.52 -10.27 -5.34
N LYS A 239 2.48 -10.38 -6.67
CA LYS A 239 3.64 -10.03 -7.52
C LYS A 239 3.26 -9.19 -8.71
N ILE A 240 4.05 -8.15 -8.97
CA ILE A 240 3.97 -7.31 -10.17
C ILE A 240 5.36 -7.33 -10.82
N GLY A 241 5.45 -7.63 -12.12
CA GLY A 241 6.73 -7.76 -12.81
C GLY A 241 7.67 -8.86 -12.27
N GLY A 242 7.15 -9.80 -11.46
CA GLY A 242 7.93 -10.83 -10.78
C GLY A 242 8.41 -10.45 -9.38
N GLU A 243 8.31 -9.17 -9.01
CA GLU A 243 8.71 -8.65 -7.72
C GLU A 243 7.58 -8.71 -6.69
N PRO A 244 7.86 -9.02 -5.41
CA PRO A 244 6.89 -8.94 -4.33
C PRO A 244 6.26 -7.54 -4.22
N TYR A 245 4.97 -7.49 -3.93
CA TYR A 245 4.27 -6.22 -3.74
C TYR A 245 4.68 -5.57 -2.41
N ILE A 246 4.98 -4.28 -2.45
CA ILE A 246 5.36 -3.48 -1.29
C ILE A 246 4.26 -2.47 -1.01
N PHE A 247 3.87 -2.37 0.24
CA PHE A 247 2.92 -1.37 0.72
C PHE A 247 3.52 -0.62 1.90
N LEU A 248 3.56 0.70 1.79
CA LEU A 248 4.05 1.62 2.80
C LEU A 248 2.87 2.41 3.35
N PHE A 249 2.86 2.63 4.65
CA PHE A 249 1.98 3.59 5.31
C PHE A 249 2.70 4.18 6.51
N ALA A 250 2.31 5.37 6.93
CA ALA A 250 2.96 6.05 8.03
C ALA A 250 1.96 6.38 9.14
N GLU A 251 2.50 6.75 10.28
CA GLU A 251 1.74 7.33 11.37
C GLU A 251 2.56 8.37 12.11
N LYS A 252 1.85 9.29 12.76
CA LYS A 252 2.39 10.19 13.76
C LYS A 252 1.73 9.94 15.11
N TYR A 253 2.54 9.88 16.16
CA TYR A 253 2.10 9.85 17.55
C TYR A 253 2.14 11.22 18.17
N ASN A 254 1.53 11.33 19.34
CA ASN A 254 1.73 12.45 20.23
C ASN A 254 2.21 11.86 21.55
N LEU A 255 3.52 11.73 21.69
CA LEU A 255 4.12 11.07 22.84
C LEU A 255 3.96 11.92 24.10
N ALA A 256 3.89 13.25 23.97
CA ALA A 256 3.65 14.19 25.06
C ALA A 256 2.34 13.91 25.84
N GLN A 257 1.32 13.32 25.21
CA GLN A 257 0.06 12.97 25.88
C GLN A 257 0.16 11.77 26.82
N THR A 258 1.17 10.92 26.68
CA THR A 258 1.31 9.72 27.52
C THR A 258 1.73 10.04 28.95
N GLY A 259 2.34 11.21 29.17
CA GLY A 259 2.97 11.57 30.45
C GLY A 259 4.19 10.72 30.80
N ASN A 260 4.66 9.88 29.88
CA ASN A 260 5.89 9.11 30.01
C ASN A 260 7.10 9.97 29.63
N ASP A 261 8.26 9.51 30.06
CA ASP A 261 9.56 10.02 29.68
C ASP A 261 10.16 9.15 28.58
N TYR A 262 10.68 9.77 27.53
CA TYR A 262 11.25 9.11 26.37
C TYR A 262 12.72 9.42 26.26
N ALA A 263 13.50 8.45 25.76
CA ALA A 263 14.90 8.71 25.51
C ALA A 263 15.05 9.71 24.35
N PRO A 264 16.05 10.60 24.41
CA PRO A 264 16.36 11.52 23.32
C PRO A 264 16.88 10.74 22.12
N MET A 265 16.62 11.19 20.89
CA MET A 265 17.09 10.54 19.67
C MET A 265 18.10 11.40 18.92
N LEU A 266 19.24 10.80 18.56
CA LEU A 266 20.25 11.45 17.74
C LEU A 266 19.79 11.55 16.28
N GLN A 267 19.90 12.75 15.72
CA GLN A 267 19.83 12.90 14.27
C GLN A 267 20.99 12.15 13.61
N LEU A 268 20.75 11.62 12.41
CA LEU A 268 21.77 10.86 11.67
C LEU A 268 23.06 11.69 11.47
N ILE A 269 24.14 11.22 12.09
CA ILE A 269 25.50 11.70 11.96
C ILE A 269 26.13 11.00 10.76
N GLY A 270 26.35 11.76 9.69
CA GLY A 270 27.05 11.27 8.51
C GLY A 270 28.54 11.06 8.72
N ASP A 271 29.20 10.45 7.74
CA ASP A 271 30.66 10.32 7.70
C ASP A 271 31.34 11.71 7.75
N VAL A 272 32.33 11.85 8.64
CA VAL A 272 33.09 13.08 8.83
C VAL A 272 34.43 13.00 8.11
N ASN A 273 34.78 14.05 7.37
CA ASN A 273 36.10 14.22 6.77
C ASN A 273 36.77 15.47 7.37
N ALA A 274 37.96 15.31 7.95
CA ALA A 274 38.73 16.40 8.53
C ALA A 274 40.15 16.43 7.97
N ALA A 275 40.72 17.62 7.80
CA ALA A 275 42.06 17.79 7.24
C ALA A 275 43.08 18.15 8.32
N VAL A 276 44.28 17.56 8.25
CA VAL A 276 45.35 17.84 9.20
C VAL A 276 45.68 19.33 9.25
N GLY A 277 45.71 19.89 10.46
CA GLY A 277 46.02 21.29 10.73
C GLY A 277 44.91 22.27 10.35
N GLN A 278 43.76 21.81 9.86
CA GLN A 278 42.59 22.64 9.58
C GLN A 278 41.56 22.51 10.71
N PRO A 279 41.03 23.62 11.24
CA PRO A 279 39.96 23.55 12.22
C PRO A 279 38.70 22.94 11.58
N PHE A 280 38.13 21.96 12.26
CA PHE A 280 36.87 21.32 11.92
C PHE A 280 35.84 21.66 12.99
N SER A 281 34.60 21.93 12.58
CA SER A 281 33.48 22.06 13.51
C SER A 281 32.18 21.58 12.87
N MET A 282 31.37 20.90 13.66
CA MET A 282 30.02 20.48 13.30
C MET A 282 29.11 20.51 14.52
N LYS A 283 27.80 20.54 14.29
CA LYS A 283 26.80 20.43 15.34
C LYS A 283 26.02 19.13 15.13
N VAL A 284 26.01 18.29 16.16
CA VAL A 284 25.13 17.13 16.25
C VAL A 284 23.77 17.60 16.74
N GLY A 285 22.71 17.16 16.08
CA GLY A 285 21.34 17.40 16.50
C GLY A 285 20.78 16.20 17.26
N ALA A 286 19.90 16.47 18.21
CA ALA A 286 19.03 15.46 18.80
C ALA A 286 17.65 16.09 19.04
N SER A 287 16.64 15.25 19.08
CA SER A 287 15.28 15.58 19.50
C SER A 287 14.95 14.81 20.76
N ASP A 288 13.99 15.32 21.51
CA ASP A 288 13.44 14.66 22.67
C ASP A 288 11.98 15.10 22.82
N THR A 289 11.09 14.15 23.08
CA THR A 289 9.64 14.43 23.22
C THR A 289 9.34 15.31 24.44
N ASN A 290 10.08 15.09 25.53
CA ASN A 290 9.91 15.76 26.81
C ASN A 290 10.66 17.10 26.88
N GLU A 291 11.39 17.45 25.81
CA GLU A 291 12.25 18.64 25.67
C GLU A 291 13.30 18.78 26.80
N ASP A 292 13.78 17.66 27.35
CA ASP A 292 14.62 17.65 28.55
C ASP A 292 16.05 17.10 28.33
N ILE A 293 16.56 17.21 27.09
CA ILE A 293 17.96 16.88 26.75
C ILE A 293 18.92 17.59 27.71
N VAL A 294 19.76 16.82 28.39
CA VAL A 294 20.72 17.34 29.37
C VAL A 294 22.12 17.48 28.80
N LYS A 295 22.62 16.45 28.12
CA LYS A 295 24.03 16.43 27.69
C LYS A 295 24.27 15.60 26.45
N PHE A 296 25.26 16.06 25.69
CA PHE A 296 25.97 15.24 24.72
C PHE A 296 27.30 14.79 25.29
N SER A 297 27.74 13.59 24.91
CA SER A 297 29.07 13.06 25.25
C SER A 297 29.64 12.25 24.09
N SER A 298 30.95 12.06 24.10
CA SER A 298 31.70 11.39 23.04
C SER A 298 32.72 10.43 23.66
N SER A 299 32.91 9.28 23.05
CA SER A 299 34.00 8.35 23.38
C SER A 299 35.31 8.62 22.61
N SER A 300 35.37 9.71 21.85
CA SER A 300 36.51 10.04 20.97
C SER A 300 37.73 10.47 21.77
N ASP A 301 38.91 10.02 21.34
CA ASP A 301 40.19 10.57 21.81
C ASP A 301 40.61 11.84 21.05
N LEU A 302 39.94 12.17 19.93
CA LEU A 302 40.30 13.30 19.05
C LEU A 302 39.69 14.64 19.50
N PHE A 303 38.55 14.59 20.18
CA PHE A 303 37.78 15.79 20.52
C PHE A 303 36.82 15.51 21.68
N ASP A 304 36.49 16.57 22.40
CA ASP A 304 35.33 16.63 23.28
C ASP A 304 34.12 17.18 22.51
N ILE A 305 32.92 16.86 23.00
CA ILE A 305 31.67 17.45 22.53
C ILE A 305 31.10 18.37 23.61
N SER A 306 30.64 19.55 23.23
CA SER A 306 29.97 20.46 24.16
C SER A 306 28.55 19.98 24.48
N SER A 307 27.98 20.52 25.56
CA SER A 307 26.61 20.21 25.98
C SER A 307 25.53 20.63 24.96
N ASP A 308 25.85 21.50 24.01
CA ASP A 308 24.93 21.90 22.93
C ASP A 308 25.12 21.09 21.63
N GLY A 309 25.90 19.99 21.70
CA GLY A 309 26.17 19.09 20.59
C GLY A 309 27.25 19.58 19.62
N THR A 310 27.97 20.66 19.95
CA THR A 310 29.03 21.17 19.07
C THR A 310 30.33 20.38 19.26
N ILE A 311 30.84 19.85 18.16
CA ILE A 311 32.17 19.26 18.06
C ILE A 311 33.09 20.29 17.41
N SER A 312 34.28 20.49 17.97
CA SER A 312 35.30 21.36 17.41
C SER A 312 36.70 20.87 17.75
N PHE A 313 37.53 20.63 16.73
CA PHE A 313 38.91 20.19 16.91
C PHE A 313 39.76 20.54 15.69
N THR A 314 41.08 20.35 15.80
CA THR A 314 42.03 20.51 14.69
C THR A 314 42.91 19.27 14.66
N PRO A 315 42.74 18.37 13.67
CA PRO A 315 43.51 17.13 13.63
C PRO A 315 45.01 17.39 13.48
N ALA A 316 45.84 16.64 14.21
CA ALA A 316 47.29 16.63 14.07
C ALA A 316 47.75 15.55 13.07
N SER A 317 49.00 15.61 12.62
CA SER A 317 49.54 14.63 11.65
C SER A 317 49.56 13.19 12.18
N GLN A 318 49.55 13.00 13.51
CA GLN A 318 49.45 11.69 14.15
C GLN A 318 48.04 11.11 14.11
N ASP A 319 47.03 11.95 13.83
CA ASP A 319 45.63 11.57 13.76
C ASP A 319 45.23 11.11 12.35
N ILE A 320 46.15 11.07 11.38
CA ILE A 320 45.86 10.61 10.01
C ILE A 320 45.33 9.16 10.05
N GLY A 321 44.20 8.94 9.40
CA GLY A 321 43.57 7.62 9.29
C GLY A 321 42.09 7.62 9.65
N LEU A 322 41.56 6.41 9.83
CA LEU A 322 40.16 6.17 10.18
C LEU A 322 40.00 6.05 11.69
N HIS A 323 39.06 6.80 12.23
CA HIS A 323 38.67 6.79 13.64
C HIS A 323 37.17 6.57 13.79
N PHE A 324 36.79 6.05 14.94
CA PHE A 324 35.40 5.84 15.31
C PHE A 324 35.16 6.42 16.69
N ALA A 325 34.07 7.17 16.84
CA ALA A 325 33.63 7.72 18.10
C ALA A 325 32.16 7.38 18.31
N THR A 326 31.79 6.91 19.50
CA THR A 326 30.39 6.81 19.88
C THR A 326 29.97 8.16 20.45
N ILE A 327 28.97 8.77 19.82
CA ILE A 327 28.28 9.94 20.33
C ILE A 327 27.06 9.47 21.11
N THR A 328 26.85 10.04 22.30
CA THR A 328 25.74 9.72 23.19
C THR A 328 25.02 11.00 23.58
N VAL A 329 23.69 10.99 23.54
CA VAL A 329 22.82 12.02 24.11
C VAL A 329 22.06 11.43 25.29
N GLU A 330 21.90 12.19 26.36
CA GLU A 330 21.22 11.78 27.60
C GLU A 330 20.24 12.86 28.07
N ASP A 331 19.07 12.45 28.55
CA ASP A 331 18.03 13.30 29.14
C ASP A 331 18.21 13.52 30.65
N SER A 332 17.20 14.13 31.30
CA SER A 332 17.23 14.45 32.71
C SER A 332 16.99 13.26 33.65
N GLN A 333 16.46 12.15 33.13
CA GLN A 333 16.20 10.92 33.88
C GLN A 333 17.27 9.85 33.63
N GLY A 334 18.20 10.11 32.71
CA GLY A 334 19.33 9.26 32.38
C GLY A 334 19.07 8.26 31.26
N LEU A 335 17.99 8.40 30.48
CA LEU A 335 17.83 7.60 29.26
C LEU A 335 18.73 8.17 28.16
N GLN A 336 19.11 7.31 27.21
CA GLN A 336 20.17 7.62 26.25
C GLN A 336 19.89 7.05 24.87
N ASP A 337 20.35 7.76 23.85
CA ASP A 337 20.59 7.23 22.51
C ASP A 337 22.06 7.40 22.11
N THR A 338 22.54 6.50 21.25
CA THR A 338 23.94 6.44 20.84
C THR A 338 24.11 6.16 19.35
N GLN A 339 25.08 6.82 18.73
CA GLN A 339 25.44 6.56 17.34
C GLN A 339 26.96 6.55 17.14
N VAL A 340 27.43 5.63 16.28
CA VAL A 340 28.85 5.55 15.92
C VAL A 340 29.12 6.49 14.76
N MET A 341 30.01 7.46 14.98
CA MET A 341 30.51 8.39 13.98
C MET A 341 31.84 7.88 13.41
N LYS A 342 31.93 7.80 12.08
CA LYS A 342 33.16 7.52 11.36
C LYS A 342 33.85 8.83 10.98
N ILE A 343 35.13 8.95 11.32
CA ILE A 343 35.94 10.14 11.01
C ILE A 343 37.13 9.69 10.16
N GLU A 344 37.28 10.31 9.00
CA GLU A 344 38.46 10.17 8.14
C GLU A 344 39.29 11.44 8.23
N VAL A 345 40.54 11.29 8.72
CA VAL A 345 41.51 12.39 8.81
C VAL A 345 42.56 12.21 7.72
N ALA A 346 42.72 13.26 6.90
CA ALA A 346 43.65 13.28 5.76
C ALA A 346 44.60 14.47 5.73
#